data_AF-A0A7C1HJ46-F1
#
_entry.id   AF-A0A7C1HJ46-F1
#
_cell.length_a   1.000
_cell.length_b   1.000
_cell.length_c   1.000
_cell.angle_alpha   90.00
_cell.angle_beta   90.00
_cell.angle_gamma   90.00
#
_symmetry.space_group_name_H-M   'P 1'
#
loop_
_entity.id
_entity.type
_entity.pdbx_description
1 polymer ?
#
loop_
_entity_poly.entity_id
_entity_poly.type
_entity_poly.pdbx_seq_one_letter_code
_entity_poly.pdbx_strand_id
1 'polypeptide(L)'
;AEVVSSPVNVGSGTVKCAHGELPVPAPATMKLLEGIPVYSHGQPMERTTPTGAVLLKVFVDSFGTIPSGVIERTGYGIGDHESDLVNVLQGVLLEGGHSVVPHHDHEHAHEHPHAHPHEHSHDHEQKIKETCGIHNK
;
A
#
# COMPACT_ATOMS: atom_id res chain seq x y z
N ALA A 1 0.22 -0.03 24.68
CA ALA A 1 0.62 -0.31 23.29
C ALA A 1 -0.57 0.08 22.42
N GLU A 2 -0.32 0.79 21.33
CA GLU A 2 -1.35 1.15 20.36
C GLU A 2 -1.45 0.05 19.29
N VAL A 3 -2.66 -0.28 18.86
CA VAL A 3 -2.94 -1.24 17.79
C VAL A 3 -3.49 -0.48 16.59
N VAL A 4 -2.77 -0.52 15.48
CA VAL A 4 -3.15 0.12 14.21
C VAL A 4 -3.46 -0.95 13.17
N SER A 5 -4.55 -0.79 12.44
CA SER A 5 -4.92 -1.67 11.32
C SER A 5 -5.06 -0.91 10.01
N SER A 6 -4.73 -1.55 8.88
CA SER A 6 -5.17 -1.04 7.58
C SER A 6 -6.69 -1.08 7.45
N PRO A 7 -7.28 -0.39 6.46
CA PRO A 7 -8.63 -0.70 6.00
C PRO A 7 -8.77 -2.20 5.72
N VAL A 8 -9.97 -2.74 5.89
CA VAL A 8 -10.21 -4.20 5.82
C VAL A 8 -10.94 -4.59 4.53
N ASN A 9 -10.52 -5.69 3.90
CA ASN A 9 -11.20 -6.26 2.74
C ASN A 9 -12.43 -7.03 3.19
N VAL A 10 -13.62 -6.55 2.83
CA VAL A 10 -14.87 -7.18 3.24
C VAL A 10 -15.36 -8.24 2.26
N GLY A 11 -14.76 -8.28 1.05
CA GLY A 11 -15.21 -9.16 -0.03
C GLY A 11 -16.47 -8.64 -0.74
N SER A 12 -17.15 -9.52 -1.47
CA SER A 12 -18.32 -9.15 -2.29
C SER A 12 -19.23 -10.36 -2.59
N GLY A 13 -20.40 -10.09 -3.16
CA GLY A 13 -21.34 -11.11 -3.61
C GLY A 13 -22.32 -11.56 -2.54
N THR A 14 -22.60 -12.86 -2.48
CA THR A 14 -23.48 -13.49 -1.49
C THR A 14 -22.79 -14.69 -0.86
N VAL A 15 -23.22 -15.06 0.35
CA VAL A 15 -22.76 -16.24 1.07
C VAL A 15 -23.94 -17.14 1.43
N LYS A 16 -23.78 -18.45 1.29
CA LYS A 16 -24.77 -19.45 1.71
C LYS A 16 -24.56 -19.78 3.18
N CYS A 17 -25.63 -19.69 3.97
CA CYS A 17 -25.63 -20.05 5.38
C CYS A 17 -26.93 -20.76 5.78
N ALA A 18 -27.08 -21.12 7.05
CA ALA A 18 -28.29 -21.77 7.58
C ALA A 18 -29.58 -20.94 7.38
N HIS A 19 -29.45 -19.63 7.14
CA HIS A 19 -30.56 -18.70 6.94
C HIS A 19 -30.79 -18.35 5.46
N GLY A 20 -30.22 -19.14 4.55
CA GLY A 20 -30.28 -18.91 3.11
C GLY A 20 -29.08 -18.14 2.58
N GLU A 21 -29.26 -17.50 1.42
CA GLU A 21 -28.25 -16.63 0.82
C GLU A 21 -28.34 -15.22 1.39
N LEU A 22 -27.21 -14.73 1.89
CA LEU A 22 -27.08 -13.40 2.47
C LEU A 22 -26.12 -12.55 1.63
N PRO A 23 -26.30 -11.21 1.58
CA PRO A 23 -25.31 -10.34 0.96
C PRO A 23 -23.98 -10.46 1.69
N VAL A 24 -22.88 -10.18 0.99
CA VAL A 24 -21.56 -10.01 1.59
C VAL A 24 -21.26 -8.51 1.70
N PRO A 25 -20.91 -8.01 2.90
CA PRO A 25 -20.83 -8.72 4.19
C PRO A 25 -22.18 -9.18 4.72
N ALA A 26 -22.20 -10.29 5.46
CA ALA A 26 -23.43 -10.77 6.09
C ALA A 26 -24.00 -9.70 7.05
N PRO A 27 -25.32 -9.64 7.30
CA PRO A 27 -25.95 -8.55 8.06
C PRO A 27 -25.34 -8.30 9.45
N ALA A 28 -24.95 -9.35 10.16
CA ALA A 28 -24.26 -9.23 11.44
C ALA A 28 -22.85 -8.63 11.30
N THR A 29 -22.08 -9.09 10.31
CA THR A 29 -20.76 -8.54 9.97
C THR A 29 -20.87 -7.07 9.59
N MET A 30 -21.84 -6.71 8.74
CA MET A 30 -22.08 -5.32 8.30
C MET A 30 -22.31 -4.40 9.50
N LYS A 31 -23.10 -4.84 10.49
CA LYS A 31 -23.38 -4.05 11.70
C LYS A 31 -22.12 -3.82 12.55
N LEU A 32 -21.25 -4.82 12.64
CA LEU A 32 -19.99 -4.71 13.38
C LEU A 32 -18.98 -3.77 12.70
N LEU A 33 -19.03 -3.70 11.36
CA LEU A 33 -18.15 -2.87 10.54
C LEU A 33 -18.52 -1.37 10.52
N GLU A 34 -19.62 -0.96 11.15
CA GLU A 34 -20.00 0.46 11.22
C GLU A 34 -18.87 1.30 11.85
N GLY A 35 -18.39 2.30 11.10
CA GLY A 35 -17.29 3.18 11.49
C GLY A 35 -15.88 2.62 11.25
N ILE A 36 -15.75 1.43 10.66
CA ILE A 36 -14.47 0.84 10.26
C ILE A 36 -14.23 1.13 8.77
N PRO A 37 -13.04 1.59 8.35
CA PRO A 37 -12.72 1.76 6.94
C PRO A 37 -12.60 0.40 6.24
N VAL A 38 -13.35 0.25 5.15
CA VAL A 38 -13.50 -1.00 4.40
C VAL A 38 -13.20 -0.80 2.93
N TYR A 39 -12.80 -1.88 2.26
CA TYR A 39 -12.75 -1.97 0.80
C TYR A 39 -13.18 -3.37 0.35
N SER A 40 -13.34 -3.56 -0.96
CA SER A 40 -13.68 -4.85 -1.55
C SER A 40 -12.71 -5.19 -2.68
N HIS A 41 -12.14 -6.39 -2.66
CA HIS A 41 -11.25 -6.90 -3.70
C HIS A 41 -11.25 -8.42 -3.77
N GLY A 42 -10.99 -8.96 -4.97
CA GLY A 42 -10.95 -10.40 -5.28
C GLY A 42 -12.30 -10.99 -5.67
N GLN A 43 -12.33 -12.31 -5.82
CA GLN A 43 -13.53 -13.06 -6.19
C GLN A 43 -14.64 -13.00 -5.11
N PRO A 44 -15.91 -13.24 -5.48
CA PRO A 44 -17.04 -13.21 -4.55
C PRO A 44 -16.87 -14.20 -3.39
N MET A 45 -16.72 -13.67 -2.19
CA MET A 45 -16.70 -14.40 -0.91
C MET A 45 -16.74 -13.39 0.24
N GLU A 46 -17.18 -13.83 1.43
CA GLU A 46 -17.02 -13.05 2.65
C GLU A 46 -15.60 -13.18 3.18
N ARG A 47 -14.82 -12.09 3.11
CA ARG A 47 -13.42 -12.08 3.54
C ARG A 47 -13.24 -11.63 4.98
N THR A 48 -14.04 -10.67 5.40
CA THR A 48 -14.14 -10.30 6.81
C THR A 48 -15.34 -11.00 7.40
N THR A 49 -15.12 -11.98 8.27
CA THR A 49 -16.18 -12.70 8.97
C THR A 49 -16.60 -11.95 10.25
N PRO A 50 -17.73 -12.32 10.89
CA PRO A 50 -18.15 -11.69 12.15
C PRO A 50 -17.05 -11.68 13.22
N THR A 51 -16.28 -12.77 13.33
CA THR A 51 -15.15 -12.86 14.28
C THR A 51 -14.08 -11.81 13.99
N GLY A 52 -13.66 -11.68 12.73
CA GLY A 52 -12.68 -10.68 12.33
C GLY A 52 -13.17 -9.26 12.57
N ALA A 53 -14.43 -8.98 12.23
CA ALA A 53 -15.05 -7.67 12.47
C ALA A 53 -15.10 -7.32 13.98
N VAL A 54 -15.42 -8.28 14.86
CA VAL A 54 -15.37 -8.08 16.31
C VAL A 54 -13.95 -7.76 16.77
N LEU A 55 -12.94 -8.51 16.33
CA LEU A 55 -11.55 -8.27 16.72
C LEU A 55 -11.10 -6.86 16.34
N LEU A 56 -11.38 -6.43 15.10
CA LEU A 56 -11.08 -5.07 14.65
C LEU A 56 -11.79 -4.02 15.51
N LYS A 57 -13.08 -4.23 15.80
CA LYS A 57 -13.89 -3.27 16.55
C LYS A 57 -13.45 -3.12 18.01
N VAL A 58 -12.96 -4.20 18.62
CA VAL A 58 -12.64 -4.26 20.06
C VAL A 58 -11.18 -3.89 20.34
N PHE A 59 -10.25 -4.27 19.45
CA PHE A 59 -8.82 -4.19 19.75
C PHE A 59 -8.05 -3.12 18.97
N VAL A 60 -8.59 -2.58 17.87
CA VAL A 60 -7.88 -1.57 17.06
C VAL A 60 -8.18 -0.17 17.59
N ASP A 61 -7.13 0.59 17.87
CA ASP A 61 -7.22 1.96 18.35
C ASP A 61 -7.41 2.96 17.19
N SER A 62 -6.73 2.72 16.06
CA SER A 62 -6.77 3.59 14.89
C SER A 62 -6.59 2.81 13.58
N PHE A 63 -7.07 3.38 12.47
CA PHE A 63 -6.95 2.78 11.15
C PHE A 63 -6.09 3.64 10.21
N GLY A 64 -5.16 3.01 9.50
CA GLY A 64 -4.23 3.70 8.60
C GLY A 64 -3.15 2.79 8.02
N THR A 65 -2.14 3.39 7.41
CA THR A 65 -0.94 2.66 6.95
C THR A 65 -0.05 2.30 8.14
N ILE A 66 0.91 1.40 7.92
CA ILE A 66 1.93 1.06 8.91
C ILE A 66 2.63 2.34 9.39
N PRO A 67 2.64 2.64 10.70
CA PRO A 67 3.33 3.81 11.25
C PRO A 67 4.85 3.76 11.03
N SER A 68 5.52 4.91 11.06
CA SER A 68 6.98 4.98 11.03
C SER A 68 7.59 4.43 12.32
N GLY A 69 8.65 3.64 12.20
CA GLY A 69 9.41 3.08 13.32
C GLY A 69 10.36 1.99 12.85
N VAL A 70 10.90 1.22 13.80
CA VAL A 70 11.72 0.03 13.51
C VAL A 70 10.87 -1.21 13.71
N ILE A 71 10.91 -2.13 12.74
CA ILE A 71 10.22 -3.42 12.85
C ILE A 71 11.03 -4.32 13.79
N GLU A 72 10.46 -4.58 14.97
CA GLU A 72 11.07 -5.45 15.98
C GLU A 72 10.76 -6.93 15.70
N ARG A 73 9.51 -7.23 15.37
CA ARG A 73 9.03 -8.60 15.11
C ARG A 73 7.91 -8.61 14.08
N THR A 74 7.79 -9.73 13.39
CA THR A 74 6.68 -10.01 12.49
C THR A 74 6.04 -11.35 12.85
N GLY A 75 4.76 -11.50 12.51
CA GLY A 75 4.03 -12.74 12.63
C GLY A 75 3.00 -12.85 11.51
N TYR A 76 2.58 -14.07 11.20
CA TYR A 76 1.55 -14.32 10.22
C TYR A 76 0.55 -15.36 10.74
N GLY A 77 -0.72 -15.15 10.39
CA GLY A 77 -1.80 -16.12 10.57
C GLY A 77 -2.32 -16.52 9.20
N ILE A 78 -2.51 -17.82 8.97
CA ILE A 78 -3.01 -18.37 7.71
C ILE A 78 -4.46 -18.81 7.92
N GLY A 79 -5.38 -18.30 7.11
CA GLY A 79 -6.74 -18.79 7.02
C GLY A 79 -6.81 -20.08 6.19
N ASP A 80 -7.72 -20.97 6.55
CA ASP A 80 -7.93 -22.27 5.90
C ASP A 80 -8.88 -22.22 4.69
N HIS A 81 -9.59 -21.10 4.51
CA HIS A 81 -10.44 -20.90 3.34
C HIS A 81 -9.63 -20.78 2.05
N GLU A 82 -9.98 -21.58 1.05
CA GLU A 82 -9.45 -21.42 -0.31
C GLU A 82 -9.99 -20.14 -0.94
N SER A 83 -9.09 -19.30 -1.48
CA SER A 83 -9.48 -18.14 -2.28
C SER A 83 -8.44 -17.76 -3.32
N ASP A 84 -8.84 -16.88 -4.24
CA ASP A 84 -8.00 -16.28 -5.28
C ASP A 84 -6.89 -15.38 -4.71
N LEU A 85 -7.19 -14.66 -3.63
CA LEU A 85 -6.19 -13.93 -2.85
C LEU A 85 -5.66 -14.83 -1.73
N VAL A 86 -4.43 -14.57 -1.30
CA VAL A 86 -3.85 -15.30 -0.17
C VAL A 86 -4.53 -14.84 1.12
N ASN A 87 -5.17 -15.77 1.84
CA ASN A 87 -5.81 -15.51 3.14
C ASN A 87 -4.76 -15.51 4.26
N VAL A 88 -3.95 -14.46 4.30
CA VAL A 88 -2.93 -14.26 5.33
C VAL A 88 -3.16 -12.95 6.06
N LEU A 89 -3.13 -13.01 7.39
CA LEU A 89 -3.01 -11.84 8.26
C LEU A 89 -1.54 -11.66 8.62
N GLN A 90 -0.99 -10.45 8.41
CA GLN A 90 0.36 -10.10 8.83
C GLN A 90 0.29 -9.13 10.02
N GLY A 91 0.98 -9.48 11.11
CA GLY A 91 1.19 -8.61 12.27
C GLY A 91 2.63 -8.12 12.33
N VAL A 92 2.81 -6.87 12.74
CA VAL A 92 4.12 -6.24 12.89
C VAL A 92 4.17 -5.57 14.26
N LEU A 93 5.22 -5.87 15.04
CA LEU A 93 5.55 -5.14 16.25
C LEU A 93 6.58 -4.06 15.89
N LEU A 94 6.24 -2.80 16.17
CA LEU A 94 7.08 -1.64 15.89
C LEU A 94 7.60 -1.05 17.19
N GLU A 95 8.90 -0.71 17.24
CA GLU A 95 9.44 0.20 18.24
C GLU A 95 9.33 1.64 17.72
N GLY A 96 8.67 2.48 18.51
CA GLY A 96 8.48 3.90 18.21
C GLY A 96 9.76 4.69 18.48
N GLY A 97 10.26 5.38 17.46
CA GLY A 97 11.41 6.28 17.57
C GLY A 97 11.50 7.16 16.33
N HIS A 98 11.84 8.43 16.50
CA HIS A 98 12.13 9.34 15.38
C HIS A 98 13.18 8.68 14.47
N SER A 99 12.87 8.55 13.19
CA SER A 99 13.82 8.08 12.18
C SER A 99 15.08 8.93 12.21
N VAL A 100 16.13 8.45 12.86
CA VAL A 100 17.50 8.88 12.57
C VAL A 100 17.95 8.00 11.42
N VAL A 101 17.69 8.45 10.20
CA VAL A 101 18.41 7.91 9.04
C VAL A 101 19.87 8.31 9.22
N PRO A 102 20.83 7.38 9.31
CA PRO A 102 22.24 7.75 9.24
C PRO A 102 22.46 8.30 7.83
N HIS A 103 22.64 9.61 7.71
CA HIS A 103 23.26 10.17 6.52
C HIS A 103 24.69 9.66 6.49
N HIS A 104 24.93 8.61 5.70
CA HIS A 104 26.29 8.26 5.33
C HIS A 104 26.73 9.33 4.33
N ASP A 105 27.55 10.27 4.80
CA ASP A 105 28.26 11.19 3.93
C ASP A 105 29.18 10.35 3.05
N HIS A 106 28.73 10.05 1.84
CA HIS A 106 29.59 9.46 0.83
C HIS A 106 30.49 10.56 0.29
N GLU A 107 31.70 10.68 0.87
CA GLU A 107 32.79 11.42 0.26
C GLU A 107 33.17 10.74 -1.06
N HIS A 108 32.68 11.28 -2.17
CA HIS A 108 33.17 10.93 -3.50
C HIS A 108 34.51 11.63 -3.72
N ALA A 109 35.61 10.90 -3.50
CA ALA A 109 36.91 11.29 -4.01
C ALA A 109 36.89 11.18 -5.54
N HIS A 110 36.66 12.29 -6.23
CA HIS A 110 36.83 12.39 -7.67
C HIS A 110 38.33 12.54 -7.99
N GLU A 111 38.95 11.48 -8.50
CA GLU A 111 40.27 11.58 -9.13
C GLU A 111 40.10 12.23 -10.51
N HIS A 112 40.69 13.42 -10.68
CA HIS A 112 40.83 14.11 -11.96
C HIS A 112 42.14 13.70 -12.67
N PRO A 113 42.09 13.23 -13.92
CA PRO A 113 43.21 13.35 -14.83
C PRO A 113 42.96 14.50 -15.83
N HIS A 114 43.80 15.54 -15.71
CA HIS A 114 44.14 16.48 -16.79
C HIS A 114 44.76 15.70 -17.97
N ALA A 115 44.84 16.09 -19.24
CA ALA A 115 44.55 17.29 -20.02
C ALA A 115 44.52 16.86 -21.52
N HIS A 116 43.81 17.57 -22.40
CA HIS A 116 44.28 17.83 -23.77
C HIS A 116 43.65 19.13 -24.31
N PRO A 117 44.42 20.01 -24.99
CA PRO A 117 43.91 21.25 -25.59
C PRO A 117 43.58 21.02 -27.07
N HIS A 118 42.43 21.51 -27.53
CA HIS A 118 42.23 21.81 -28.95
C HIS A 118 41.42 23.09 -29.12
N GLU A 119 42.01 24.05 -29.83
CA GLU A 119 41.46 25.36 -30.18
C GLU A 119 40.58 25.30 -31.45
N HIS A 120 39.46 26.04 -31.36
CA HIS A 120 38.73 26.90 -32.32
C HIS A 120 38.67 26.59 -33.84
N SER A 121 37.45 26.65 -34.43
CA SER A 121 37.00 27.85 -35.17
C SER A 121 35.51 27.83 -35.63
N HIS A 122 34.95 29.05 -35.67
CA HIS A 122 33.73 29.68 -36.23
C HIS A 122 33.10 29.09 -37.53
N ASP A 123 31.91 29.43 -38.07
CA ASP A 123 30.78 30.36 -37.81
C ASP A 123 29.57 29.98 -38.72
N HIS A 124 28.44 30.70 -38.55
CA HIS A 124 27.31 30.95 -39.49
C HIS A 124 25.98 30.14 -39.42
N GLU A 125 25.02 30.72 -38.70
CA GLU A 125 23.79 31.39 -39.21
C GLU A 125 23.05 30.83 -40.46
N GLN A 126 21.81 30.32 -40.28
CA GLN A 126 20.60 30.83 -40.97
C GLN A 126 19.28 30.11 -40.57
N LYS A 127 18.44 30.90 -39.88
CA LYS A 127 16.98 31.06 -39.98
C LYS A 127 16.23 30.24 -41.06
N ILE A 128 15.31 29.36 -40.64
CA ILE A 128 14.05 29.07 -41.38
C ILE A 128 12.88 29.01 -40.38
N LYS A 129 11.88 29.86 -40.66
CA LYS A 129 10.53 29.86 -40.09
C LYS A 129 9.72 28.76 -40.77
N GLU A 130 8.82 28.07 -40.07
CA GLU A 130 7.41 27.87 -40.48
C GLU A 130 6.65 26.88 -39.55
N THR A 131 5.71 27.46 -38.80
CA THR A 131 4.26 27.18 -38.71
C THR A 131 3.69 25.75 -38.89
N CYS A 132 2.60 25.53 -38.12
CA CYS A 132 1.48 24.58 -38.32
C CYS A 132 1.70 23.22 -37.62
N GLY A 133 0.92 22.78 -36.63
CA GLY A 133 -0.53 22.88 -36.49
C GLY A 133 -1.16 21.55 -36.93
N ILE A 134 -2.10 21.03 -36.12
CA ILE A 134 -3.19 20.10 -36.45
C ILE A 134 -3.09 18.63 -35.96
N HIS A 135 -3.88 18.40 -34.90
CA HIS A 135 -4.91 17.37 -34.68
C HIS A 135 -4.59 15.87 -34.59
N ASN A 136 -4.93 15.34 -33.41
CA ASN A 136 -5.99 14.36 -33.15
C ASN A 136 -6.01 13.04 -33.94
N LYS A 137 -5.72 11.95 -33.22
CA LYS A 137 -6.58 10.76 -33.17
C LYS A 137 -6.67 10.27 -31.73
#